data_AF-A0A183L624-F1
#
_entry.id   AF-A0A183L624-F1
#
_cell.length_a   1.000
_cell.length_b   1.000
_cell.length_c   1.000
_cell.angle_alpha   90.00
_cell.angle_beta   90.00
_cell.angle_gamma   90.00
#
_symmetry.space_group_name_H-M   'P 1'
#
loop_
_entity.id
_entity.type
_entity.pdbx_description
1 polymer ?
#
loop_
_entity_poly.entity_id
_entity_poly.type
_entity_poly.pdbx_seq_one_letter_code
_entity_poly.pdbx_strand_id
1 'polypeptide(L)'
;MLVDRVKSIFKLAQGEYVAPEKLEALYQSCGLINQIFIDANPKSIYPVAIIVPNFNELRESLSKTDHELVNLSDHDLCQHESVHRKYLNVLDQIANERFLKGFEKVSCFC
;
A
#
# COMPACT_ATOMS: atom_id res chain seq x y z
N MET A 1 -31.98 -10.52 -4.85
CA MET A 1 -31.25 -10.40 -3.58
C MET A 1 -30.08 -9.46 -3.81
N LEU A 2 -30.34 -8.15 -3.77
CA LEU A 2 -29.29 -7.13 -3.72
C LEU A 2 -28.82 -7.10 -2.28
N VAL A 3 -27.78 -7.88 -1.97
CA VAL A 3 -27.00 -7.66 -0.76
C VAL A 3 -26.33 -6.32 -0.96
N ASP A 4 -26.86 -5.32 -0.27
CA ASP A 4 -26.18 -4.08 0.03
C ASP A 4 -24.83 -4.46 0.64
N ARG A 5 -23.76 -4.35 -0.16
CA ARG A 5 -22.41 -4.34 0.42
C ARG A 5 -22.34 -3.01 1.13
N VAL A 6 -22.70 -3.01 2.42
CA VAL A 6 -22.39 -1.92 3.35
C VAL A 6 -20.92 -1.62 3.11
N LYS A 7 -20.68 -0.56 2.34
CA LYS A 7 -19.34 -0.09 2.00
C LYS A 7 -18.65 0.10 3.34
N SER A 8 -17.53 -0.60 3.57
CA SER A 8 -16.78 -0.54 4.83
C SER A 8 -16.14 0.83 4.97
N ILE A 9 -16.95 1.86 5.24
CA ILE A 9 -16.46 3.20 5.54
C ILE A 9 -15.94 3.13 6.97
N PHE A 10 -14.62 3.18 7.13
CA PHE A 10 -14.01 3.14 8.44
C PHE A 10 -14.04 4.54 9.05
N LYS A 11 -14.55 4.62 10.28
CA LYS A 11 -14.47 5.82 11.09
C LYS A 11 -13.15 5.78 11.85
N LEU A 12 -12.22 6.66 11.50
CA LEU A 12 -11.00 6.86 12.27
C LEU A 12 -11.35 7.45 13.64
N ALA A 13 -10.52 7.22 14.65
CA ALA A 13 -10.69 7.76 16.00
C ALA A 13 -10.83 9.31 16.03
N GLN A 14 -10.36 9.96 14.97
CA GLN A 14 -10.39 11.41 14.75
C GLN A 14 -11.76 11.92 14.25
N GLY A 15 -12.70 11.01 13.93
CA GLY A 15 -14.04 11.34 13.43
C GLY A 15 -14.17 11.43 11.91
N GLU A 16 -13.08 11.26 11.15
CA GLU A 16 -13.10 11.19 9.69
C GLU A 16 -13.48 9.80 9.17
N TYR A 17 -14.17 9.79 8.03
CA TYR A 17 -14.64 8.59 7.34
C TYR A 17 -13.73 8.32 6.15
N VAL A 18 -13.04 7.19 6.17
CA VAL A 18 -12.14 6.75 5.11
C VAL A 18 -12.73 5.53 4.42
N ALA A 19 -12.80 5.58 3.08
CA ALA A 19 -13.21 4.45 2.27
C ALA A 19 -11.96 3.69 1.81
N PRO A 20 -11.72 2.46 2.31
CA PRO A 20 -10.55 1.65 1.96
C PRO A 20 -10.53 1.36 0.46
N GLU A 21 -11.68 1.04 -0.14
CA GLU A 21 -11.83 0.80 -1.59
C GLU A 21 -11.25 1.92 -2.45
N LYS A 22 -11.40 3.18 -2.01
CA LYS A 22 -10.89 4.33 -2.77
C LYS A 22 -9.37 4.39 -2.72
N LEU A 23 -8.78 4.12 -1.56
CA LEU A 23 -7.33 4.06 -1.38
C LEU A 23 -6.75 2.82 -2.08
N GLU A 24 -7.39 1.67 -1.98
CA GLU A 24 -7.01 0.43 -2.66
C GLU A 24 -6.97 0.65 -4.17
N ALA A 25 -8.05 1.17 -4.77
CA ALA A 25 -8.10 1.46 -6.20
C ALA A 25 -7.04 2.48 -6.63
N LEU A 26 -6.73 3.44 -5.76
CA LEU A 26 -5.71 4.44 -6.04
C LEU A 26 -4.31 3.82 -6.08
N TYR A 27 -3.93 3.06 -5.06
CA TYR A 27 -2.63 2.43 -4.99
C TYR A 27 -2.49 1.27 -5.98
N GLN A 28 -3.58 0.59 -6.30
CA GLN A 28 -3.64 -0.44 -7.35
C GLN A 28 -3.39 0.13 -8.76
N SER A 29 -3.46 1.46 -8.94
CA SER A 29 -3.00 2.08 -10.20
C SER A 29 -1.48 2.01 -10.38
N CYS A 30 -0.71 1.62 -9.36
CA CYS A 30 0.73 1.45 -9.44
C CYS A 30 1.11 0.04 -9.89
N GLY A 31 1.87 -0.09 -10.99
CA GLY A 31 2.34 -1.39 -11.51
C GLY A 31 3.25 -2.18 -10.56
N LEU A 32 3.88 -1.51 -9.60
CA LEU A 32 4.71 -2.14 -8.57
C LEU A 32 3.90 -2.96 -7.56
N ILE A 33 2.59 -2.73 -7.45
CA ILE A 33 1.70 -3.38 -6.50
C ILE A 33 0.80 -4.37 -7.26
N ASN A 34 0.89 -5.66 -6.93
CA ASN A 34 0.02 -6.66 -7.53
C ASN A 34 -1.38 -6.65 -6.90
N GLN A 35 -1.43 -6.52 -5.57
CA GLN A 35 -2.67 -6.45 -4.82
C GLN A 35 -2.45 -5.63 -3.55
N ILE A 36 -3.45 -4.87 -3.13
CA ILE A 36 -3.43 -4.12 -1.88
C ILE A 36 -4.72 -4.39 -1.11
N PHE A 37 -4.60 -4.54 0.20
CA PHE A 37 -5.72 -4.61 1.11
C PHE A 37 -5.57 -3.56 2.20
N ILE A 38 -6.61 -2.78 2.45
CA ILE A 38 -6.58 -1.75 3.50
C ILE A 38 -7.58 -2.13 4.58
N ASP A 39 -7.06 -2.34 5.79
CA ASP A 39 -7.84 -2.61 6.97
C ASP A 39 -7.57 -1.55 8.03
N ALA A 40 -8.63 -1.00 8.60
CA ALA A 40 -8.52 -0.03 9.68
C ALA A 40 -9.23 -0.58 10.91
N ASN A 41 -8.45 -0.98 11.91
CA ASN A 41 -9.03 -1.34 13.19
C ASN A 41 -9.57 -0.05 13.85
N PRO A 42 -10.84 0.01 14.30
CA PRO A 42 -11.38 1.18 15.00
C PRO A 42 -10.63 1.53 16.29
N LYS A 43 -9.80 0.62 16.81
CA LYS A 43 -8.90 0.85 17.95
C LYS A 43 -7.55 1.46 17.57
N SER A 44 -7.21 1.48 16.28
CA SER A 44 -5.95 2.00 15.76
C SER A 44 -6.13 3.41 15.20
N ILE A 45 -5.11 4.25 15.42
CA ILE A 45 -5.11 5.66 14.99
C ILE A 45 -4.86 5.77 13.48
N TYR A 46 -4.16 4.77 12.90
CA TYR A 46 -3.80 4.72 11.49
C TYR A 46 -4.36 3.45 10.83
N PRO A 47 -4.82 3.54 9.57
CA PRO A 47 -5.15 2.36 8.78
C PRO A 47 -3.88 1.56 8.44
N VAL A 48 -4.02 0.24 8.37
CA VAL A 48 -2.95 -0.67 7.96
C VAL A 48 -3.24 -1.11 6.53
N ALA A 49 -2.20 -1.14 5.69
CA ALA A 49 -2.30 -1.71 4.36
C ALA A 49 -1.39 -2.93 4.23
N ILE A 50 -1.94 -4.01 3.74
CA ILE A 50 -1.21 -5.20 3.33
C ILE A 50 -0.98 -5.06 1.82
N ILE A 51 0.28 -5.01 1.41
CA ILE A 51 0.66 -4.81 0.02
C ILE A 51 1.32 -6.10 -0.46
N VAL A 52 0.79 -6.65 -1.56
CA VAL A 52 1.41 -7.76 -2.28
C VAL A 52 2.27 -7.15 -3.38
N PRO A 53 3.60 -7.16 -3.24
CA PRO A 53 4.50 -6.61 -4.24
C PRO A 53 4.43 -7.43 -5.53
N ASN A 54 4.50 -6.75 -6.67
CA ASN A 54 4.70 -7.41 -7.95
C ASN A 54 6.20 -7.71 -8.11
N PHE A 55 6.63 -8.94 -7.85
CA PHE A 55 8.03 -9.34 -7.94
C PHE A 55 8.65 -9.09 -9.33
N ASN A 56 7.86 -9.10 -10.40
CA ASN A 56 8.36 -8.89 -11.75
C ASN A 56 8.76 -7.42 -11.97
N GLU A 57 7.86 -6.48 -11.66
CA GLU A 57 8.10 -5.04 -11.72
C GLU A 57 9.12 -4.59 -10.66
N LEU A 58 9.06 -5.19 -9.47
CA LEU A 58 10.03 -4.93 -8.40
C LEU A 58 11.44 -5.32 -8.83
N ARG A 59 11.62 -6.50 -9.45
CA ARG A 59 12.91 -6.93 -10.00
C ARG A 59 13.38 -6.03 -11.13
N GLU A 60 12.49 -5.52 -11.98
CA GLU A 60 12.86 -4.55 -13.02
C GLU A 60 13.28 -3.19 -12.43
N SER A 61 12.59 -2.72 -11.39
CA SER A 61 13.00 -1.48 -10.72
C SER A 61 14.28 -1.65 -9.91
N LEU A 62 14.53 -2.84 -9.36
CA LEU A 62 15.74 -3.17 -8.63
C LEU A 62 16.92 -3.37 -9.58
N SER A 63 16.75 -4.05 -10.71
CA SER A 63 17.84 -4.20 -11.69
C SER A 63 18.37 -2.84 -12.18
N LYS A 64 17.54 -1.80 -12.25
CA LYS A 64 17.96 -0.43 -12.58
C LYS A 64 18.72 0.30 -11.46
N THR A 65 18.52 -0.09 -10.19
CA THR A 65 19.06 0.64 -9.03
C THR A 65 20.20 -0.12 -8.35
N ASP A 66 20.07 -1.44 -8.25
CA ASP A 66 20.89 -2.33 -7.43
C ASP A 66 20.80 -3.78 -7.96
N HIS A 67 21.81 -4.20 -8.73
CA HIS A 67 21.84 -5.53 -9.35
C HIS A 67 21.99 -6.68 -8.36
N GLU A 68 22.49 -6.43 -7.14
CA GLU A 68 22.76 -7.46 -6.13
C GLU A 68 21.47 -7.99 -5.50
N LEU A 69 20.45 -7.14 -5.37
CA LEU A 69 19.15 -7.49 -4.81
C LEU A 69 18.28 -8.33 -5.76
N VAL A 70 18.57 -8.34 -7.08
CA VAL A 70 17.75 -9.05 -8.07
C VAL A 70 17.87 -10.58 -7.98
N ASN A 71 19.00 -11.06 -7.42
CA ASN A 71 19.32 -12.48 -7.27
C ASN A 71 18.85 -13.07 -5.93
N LEU A 72 18.32 -12.25 -5.02
CA LEU A 72 17.79 -12.72 -3.76
C LEU A 72 16.42 -13.40 -3.95
N SER A 73 16.09 -14.30 -3.01
CA SER A 73 14.79 -14.95 -2.97
C SER A 73 13.69 -13.91 -2.73
N ASP A 74 12.51 -14.17 -3.28
CA ASP A 74 11.31 -13.33 -3.13
C ASP A 74 11.02 -12.97 -1.66
N HIS A 75 11.28 -13.92 -0.75
CA HIS A 75 11.11 -13.75 0.69
C HIS A 75 12.11 -12.75 1.31
N ASP A 76 13.37 -12.74 0.86
CA ASP A 76 14.39 -11.79 1.33
C ASP A 76 14.10 -10.38 0.81
N LEU A 77 13.61 -10.24 -0.43
CA LEU A 77 13.19 -8.95 -0.98
C LEU A 77 12.11 -8.29 -0.11
N CYS A 78 11.10 -9.06 0.33
CA CYS A 78 10.04 -8.53 1.18
C CYS A 78 10.53 -8.07 2.56
N GLN A 79 11.59 -8.67 3.08
CA GLN A 79 12.16 -8.28 4.38
C GLN A 79 13.16 -7.12 4.28
N HIS A 80 13.62 -6.79 3.08
CA HIS A 80 14.56 -5.69 2.89
C HIS A 80 13.90 -4.32 3.09
N GLU A 81 14.49 -3.50 3.97
CA GLU A 81 14.06 -2.12 4.21
C GLU A 81 14.07 -1.27 2.92
N SER A 82 14.97 -1.56 1.99
CA SER A 82 15.06 -0.89 0.68
C SER A 82 13.77 -0.99 -0.12
N VAL A 83 13.15 -2.17 -0.15
CA VAL A 83 11.88 -2.42 -0.83
C VAL A 83 10.77 -1.66 -0.12
N HIS A 84 10.74 -1.74 1.20
CA HIS A 84 9.74 -1.04 2.01
C HIS A 84 9.82 0.48 1.81
N ARG A 85 11.03 1.05 1.79
CA ARG A 85 11.27 2.47 1.54
C ARG A 85 10.88 2.88 0.12
N LYS A 86 11.10 2.02 -0.87
CA LYS A 86 10.65 2.24 -2.26
C LYS A 86 9.13 2.34 -2.32
N TYR A 87 8.41 1.39 -1.73
CA TYR A 87 6.96 1.42 -1.65
C TYR A 87 6.47 2.66 -0.90
N LEU A 88 7.03 2.99 0.26
CA LEU A 88 6.67 4.19 1.00
C LEU A 88 6.83 5.48 0.17
N ASN A 89 7.90 5.59 -0.62
CA ASN A 89 8.12 6.74 -1.49
C ASN A 89 7.07 6.82 -2.61
N VAL A 90 6.79 5.70 -3.26
CA VAL A 90 5.75 5.60 -4.31
C VAL A 90 4.38 5.94 -3.74
N LEU A 91 4.04 5.42 -2.55
CA LEU A 91 2.78 5.72 -1.86
C LEU A 91 2.69 7.22 -1.51
N ASP A 92 3.80 7.86 -1.08
CA ASP A 92 3.85 9.29 -0.76
C ASP A 92 3.70 10.16 -2.03
N GLN A 93 4.31 9.76 -3.15
CA GLN A 93 4.12 10.41 -4.45
C GLN A 93 2.66 10.37 -4.90
N ILE A 94 2.03 9.19 -4.86
CA ILE A 94 0.63 9.00 -5.21
C ILE A 94 -0.29 9.79 -4.26
N ALA A 95 0.06 9.82 -2.97
CA ALA A 95 -0.67 10.59 -1.97
C ALA A 95 -0.62 12.10 -2.25
N ASN A 96 0.56 12.61 -2.62
CA ASN A 96 0.75 14.01 -2.95
C ASN A 96 0.02 14.40 -4.26
N GLU A 97 0.08 13.57 -5.30
CA GLU A 97 -0.64 13.80 -6.57
C GLU A 97 -2.16 13.89 -6.39
N ARG A 98 -2.70 13.18 -5.40
CA ARG A 98 -4.14 13.11 -5.14
C ARG A 98 -4.61 13.97 -3.98
N PHE A 99 -3.72 14.79 -3.41
CA PHE A 99 -3.99 15.61 -2.22
C PHE A 99 -4.62 14.77 -1.08
N LEU A 100 -4.15 13.52 -0.92
CA LEU A 100 -4.56 12.70 0.20
C LEU A 100 -4.10 13.40 1.48
N LYS A 101 -5.00 13.51 2.43
CA LYS A 101 -4.67 14.18 3.69
C LYS A 101 -3.77 13.24 4.50
N GLY A 102 -2.79 13.77 5.24
CA GLY A 102 -1.68 12.99 5.82
C GLY A 102 -2.06 11.83 6.76
N PHE A 103 -3.34 11.69 7.12
CA PHE A 103 -3.92 10.60 7.90
C PHE A 103 -4.35 9.38 7.08
N GLU A 104 -4.27 9.47 5.75
CA GLU A 104 -4.39 8.31 4.85
C GLU A 104 -3.04 7.58 4.68
N LYS A 105 -2.00 8.00 5.42
CA LYS A 105 -0.73 7.28 5.46
C LYS A 105 -0.94 5.90 6.05
N VAL A 106 -0.92 4.90 5.17
CA VAL A 106 -1.00 3.49 5.50
C VAL A 106 0.36 2.97 5.92
N SER A 107 0.39 2.22 7.02
CA SER A 107 1.57 1.41 7.34
C SER A 107 1.55 0.19 6.44
N CYS A 108 2.61 0.02 5.65
CA CYS A 108 2.77 -1.13 4.76
C CYS A 108 3.29 -2.33 5.55
N PHE A 109 2.74 -3.51 5.26
CA PHE A 109 3.25 -4.81 5.71
C PHE A 109 3.35 -5.73 4.49
N CYS A 110 4.54 -6.30 4.27
CA CYS A 110 4.81 -7.31 3.26
C CYS A 110 4.85 -8.70 3.90
#